data_AF-H8X2D8-F1
#
_entry.id   AF-H8X2D8-F1
#
_cell.length_a   1.000
_cell.length_b   1.000
_cell.length_c   1.000
_cell.angle_alpha   90.00
_cell.angle_beta   90.00
_cell.angle_gamma   90.00
#
_symmetry.space_group_name_H-M   'P 1'
#
loop_
_entity.id
_entity.type
_entity.pdbx_description
1 polymer ?
#
loop_
_entity_poly.entity_id
_entity_poly.type
_entity_poly.pdbx_seq_one_letter_code
_entity_poly.pdbx_strand_id
1 'polypeptide(L)'
;MSNAHDSVSKQMDVQTDIVTLTRFILQEQQKLAPNATGELSLLLNSLQFAFKFIAHNIRRAELINLLGVSGTANTTGDVQKKLDVIGDEIFINAMKSSGNVKVLVSEEQEDLIIFPGGGRYAVCTDPIDGSSNIDAGVSVGTIFGVYRIPENSPGSISDVLRKGTDLVCAGYTMYGASAHLMLTTGNGVNGFTLDTQLGEFILTQPNLRIPESRAIYSVNEGNSYYWPEYVKKYFEDLKKPQENGKPYSARYIGSMVADIHRTLLYGGIFAYPGDSKSKNGKLRILYEGFPMAMLLEQAGGKAVNDRGERILEILPKGIHDKSSIWLGSKKEIEKFESYISK
;
A
#
# COMPACT_ATOMS: atom_id res chain seq x y z
N MET A 1 -47.81 -5.76 3.29
CA MET A 1 -48.66 -4.55 3.37
C MET A 1 -47.76 -3.34 3.14
N SER A 2 -48.04 -2.63 2.04
CA SER A 2 -47.59 -1.31 1.58
C SER A 2 -46.21 -0.73 1.98
N ASN A 3 -45.39 -0.60 0.94
CA ASN A 3 -44.58 0.56 0.55
C ASN A 3 -43.46 1.05 1.46
N ALA A 4 -42.25 0.69 1.00
CA ALA A 4 -41.09 1.57 0.94
C ALA A 4 -41.48 3.06 0.99
N HIS A 5 -41.13 3.71 2.09
CA HIS A 5 -40.81 5.12 2.06
C HIS A 5 -39.53 5.25 1.23
N ASP A 6 -39.65 5.41 -0.09
CA ASP A 6 -38.56 6.01 -0.84
C ASP A 6 -38.33 7.39 -0.23
N SER A 7 -37.15 7.58 0.36
CA SER A 7 -36.80 8.85 0.99
C SER A 7 -36.93 9.97 -0.04
N VAL A 8 -37.37 11.15 0.40
CA VAL A 8 -37.44 12.35 -0.45
C VAL A 8 -36.12 12.58 -1.19
N SER A 9 -34.99 12.21 -0.57
CA SER A 9 -33.66 12.27 -1.18
C SER A 9 -33.47 11.35 -2.40
N LYS A 10 -34.06 10.14 -2.42
CA LYS A 10 -34.02 9.25 -3.60
C LYS A 10 -34.78 9.82 -4.80
N GLN A 11 -35.85 10.57 -4.56
CA GLN A 11 -36.62 11.24 -5.62
C GLN A 11 -35.89 12.45 -6.20
N MET A 12 -34.94 13.01 -5.43
CA MET A 12 -34.11 14.16 -5.82
C MET A 12 -32.71 13.77 -6.32
N ASP A 13 -32.41 12.47 -6.43
CA ASP A 13 -31.08 11.93 -6.74
C ASP A 13 -29.96 12.43 -5.80
N VAL A 14 -30.31 12.71 -4.54
CA VAL A 14 -29.35 13.11 -3.50
C VAL A 14 -28.99 11.90 -2.66
N GLN A 15 -27.72 11.46 -2.71
CA GLN A 15 -27.24 10.38 -1.86
C GLN A 15 -27.01 10.87 -0.42
N THR A 16 -27.94 10.54 0.49
CA THR A 16 -27.84 10.89 1.92
C THR A 16 -27.36 9.73 2.80
N ASP A 17 -27.39 8.49 2.32
CA ASP A 17 -26.89 7.31 3.03
C ASP A 17 -25.48 6.96 2.52
N ILE A 18 -24.48 7.62 3.08
CA ILE A 18 -23.07 7.37 2.77
C ILE A 18 -22.46 6.37 3.76
N VAL A 19 -21.62 5.47 3.26
CA VAL A 19 -20.89 4.52 4.09
C VAL A 19 -19.50 5.07 4.36
N THR A 20 -19.30 5.61 5.55
CA THR A 20 -17.97 6.03 6.01
C THR A 20 -17.09 4.82 6.35
N LEU A 21 -15.78 5.01 6.35
CA LEU A 21 -14.82 3.99 6.75
C LEU A 21 -15.10 3.46 8.17
N THR A 22 -15.39 4.35 9.12
CA THR A 22 -15.74 3.93 10.49
C THR A 22 -17.00 3.07 10.51
N ARG A 23 -18.06 3.46 9.77
CA ARG A 23 -19.28 2.63 9.66
C ARG A 23 -18.96 1.27 9.04
N PHE A 24 -18.18 1.24 7.97
CA PHE A 24 -17.77 0.02 7.28
C PHE A 24 -17.02 -0.93 8.23
N ILE A 25 -16.01 -0.44 8.96
CA ILE A 25 -15.22 -1.23 9.90
C ILE A 25 -16.10 -1.86 10.99
N LEU A 26 -17.01 -1.08 11.57
CA LEU A 26 -17.92 -1.56 12.61
C LEU A 26 -18.87 -2.64 12.09
N GLN A 27 -19.41 -2.46 10.88
CA GLN A 27 -20.29 -3.44 10.24
C GLN A 27 -19.54 -4.75 9.90
N GLU A 28 -18.33 -4.64 9.35
CA GLU A 28 -17.50 -5.81 9.03
C GLU A 28 -17.03 -6.54 10.29
N GLN A 29 -16.70 -5.84 11.39
CA GLN A 29 -16.41 -6.48 12.67
C GLN A 29 -17.62 -7.29 13.15
N GLN A 30 -18.82 -6.72 13.16
CA GLN A 30 -20.04 -7.42 13.59
C GLN A 30 -20.31 -8.68 12.76
N LYS A 31 -20.03 -8.62 11.45
CA LYS A 31 -20.27 -9.70 10.51
C LYS A 31 -19.22 -10.82 10.60
N LEU A 32 -17.93 -10.46 10.63
CA LEU A 32 -16.82 -11.40 10.50
C LEU A 32 -16.26 -11.87 11.85
N ALA A 33 -16.37 -11.05 12.89
CA ALA A 33 -15.79 -11.31 14.20
C ALA A 33 -16.67 -10.72 15.33
N PRO A 34 -17.88 -11.25 15.56
CA PRO A 34 -18.83 -10.70 16.53
C PRO A 34 -18.29 -10.69 17.98
N ASN A 35 -17.34 -11.58 18.29
CA ASN A 35 -16.69 -11.68 19.60
C ASN A 35 -15.37 -10.87 19.68
N ALA A 36 -15.01 -10.09 18.66
CA ALA A 36 -13.81 -9.26 18.69
C ALA A 36 -13.96 -8.13 19.71
N THR A 37 -12.87 -7.83 20.40
CA THR A 37 -12.74 -6.76 21.39
C THR A 37 -12.91 -5.35 20.81
N GLY A 38 -12.72 -5.19 19.49
CA GLY A 38 -12.73 -3.90 18.80
C GLY A 38 -11.37 -3.21 18.72
N GLU A 39 -10.31 -3.82 19.24
CA GLU A 39 -8.95 -3.26 19.26
C GLU A 39 -8.43 -2.95 17.83
N LEU A 40 -8.65 -3.85 16.87
CA LEU A 40 -8.31 -3.59 15.45
C LEU A 40 -9.12 -2.42 14.88
N SER A 41 -10.40 -2.31 15.24
CA SER A 41 -11.26 -1.21 14.78
C SER A 41 -10.79 0.14 15.30
N LEU A 42 -10.33 0.19 16.55
CA LEU A 42 -9.70 1.37 17.13
C LEU A 42 -8.37 1.71 16.42
N LEU A 43 -7.53 0.71 16.15
CA LEU A 43 -6.30 0.90 15.37
C LEU A 43 -6.58 1.47 13.97
N LEU A 44 -7.56 0.91 13.25
CA LEU A 44 -7.94 1.41 11.93
C LEU A 44 -8.49 2.85 11.98
N ASN A 45 -9.15 3.23 13.08
CA ASN A 45 -9.54 4.62 13.32
C ASN A 45 -8.33 5.55 13.53
N SER A 46 -7.31 5.10 14.27
CA SER A 46 -6.05 5.86 14.41
C SER A 46 -5.28 5.98 13.09
N LEU A 47 -5.26 4.92 12.28
CA LEU A 47 -4.65 4.94 10.95
C LEU A 47 -5.34 5.96 10.02
N GLN A 48 -6.67 5.96 9.93
CA GLN A 48 -7.35 6.94 9.10
C GLN A 48 -7.13 8.38 9.56
N PHE A 49 -6.94 8.62 10.87
CA PHE A 49 -6.58 9.95 11.36
C PHE A 49 -5.21 10.37 10.84
N ALA A 50 -4.20 9.49 10.93
CA ALA A 50 -2.87 9.74 10.37
C ALA A 50 -2.94 10.06 8.88
N PHE A 51 -3.69 9.27 8.10
CA PHE A 51 -3.84 9.49 6.65
C PHE A 51 -4.47 10.84 6.32
N LYS A 52 -5.51 11.25 7.06
CA LYS A 52 -6.14 12.57 6.89
C LYS A 52 -5.17 13.70 7.21
N PHE A 53 -4.37 13.54 8.25
CA PHE A 53 -3.41 14.56 8.67
C PHE A 53 -2.22 14.67 7.68
N ILE A 54 -1.71 13.54 7.19
CA ILE A 54 -0.68 13.52 6.13
C ILE A 54 -1.23 14.14 4.84
N ALA A 55 -2.44 13.74 4.41
CA ALA A 55 -3.10 14.33 3.23
C ALA A 55 -3.27 15.85 3.33
N HIS A 56 -3.61 16.35 4.53
CA HIS A 56 -3.72 17.78 4.79
C HIS A 56 -2.38 18.52 4.61
N ASN A 57 -1.29 17.97 5.13
CA ASN A 57 0.04 18.55 5.00
C ASN A 57 0.56 18.52 3.55
N ILE A 58 0.39 17.39 2.85
CA ILE A 58 0.79 17.25 1.43
C ILE A 58 0.11 18.31 0.57
N ARG A 59 -1.20 18.51 0.70
CA ARG A 59 -1.96 19.49 -0.08
C ARG A 59 -1.53 20.95 0.16
N ARG A 60 -0.79 21.20 1.23
CA ARG A 60 -0.33 22.53 1.63
C ARG A 60 1.19 22.64 1.62
N ALA A 61 1.92 21.62 1.17
CA ALA A 61 3.36 21.50 1.41
C ALA A 61 4.16 22.73 0.95
N GLU A 62 3.80 23.30 -0.22
CA GLU A 62 4.37 24.55 -0.74
C GLU A 62 4.05 25.76 0.14
N LEU A 63 2.81 25.85 0.65
CA LEU A 63 2.32 26.99 1.44
C LEU A 63 2.91 27.04 2.85
N ILE A 64 3.32 25.90 3.40
CA ILE A 64 3.86 25.78 4.76
C ILE A 64 5.33 25.36 4.80
N ASN A 65 6.05 25.51 3.68
CA ASN A 65 7.50 25.28 3.58
C ASN A 65 7.95 23.86 4.00
N LEU A 66 7.13 22.86 3.64
CA LEU A 66 7.42 21.43 3.84
C LEU A 66 8.11 20.77 2.65
N LEU A 67 8.40 21.53 1.58
CA LEU A 67 9.20 21.05 0.47
C LEU A 67 10.71 21.12 0.75
N GLY A 68 11.45 20.29 0.02
CA GLY A 68 12.90 20.21 0.10
C GLY A 68 13.44 19.36 1.26
N VAL A 69 14.75 19.48 1.47
CA VAL A 69 15.56 18.57 2.30
C VAL A 69 15.47 18.94 3.79
N SER A 70 15.41 17.93 4.66
CA SER A 70 15.32 18.08 6.12
C SER A 70 16.68 18.36 6.82
N GLY A 71 17.77 18.44 6.06
CA GLY A 71 19.13 18.63 6.58
C GLY A 71 19.75 17.36 7.18
N THR A 72 18.97 16.27 7.32
CA THR A 72 19.37 14.94 7.79
C THR A 72 19.39 13.94 6.63
N ALA A 73 20.37 13.04 6.59
CA ALA A 73 20.36 11.88 5.69
C ALA A 73 19.71 10.70 6.41
N ASN A 74 18.88 9.90 5.72
CA ASN A 74 18.26 8.72 6.31
C ASN A 74 19.21 7.51 6.28
N THR A 75 18.87 6.45 7.03
CA THR A 75 19.66 5.21 7.14
C THR A 75 19.75 4.40 5.86
N THR A 76 18.88 4.70 4.88
CA THR A 76 18.81 4.03 3.59
C THR A 76 19.68 4.70 2.51
N GLY A 77 20.29 5.84 2.84
CA GLY A 77 21.22 6.59 1.98
C GLY A 77 20.57 7.65 1.09
N ASP A 78 19.25 7.84 1.21
CA ASP A 78 18.50 8.87 0.51
C ASP A 78 18.50 10.18 1.31
N VAL A 79 18.42 11.30 0.60
CA VAL A 79 18.34 12.63 1.22
C VAL A 79 16.92 12.82 1.73
N GLN A 80 16.74 12.79 3.06
CA GLN A 80 15.43 12.83 3.70
C GLN A 80 14.74 14.18 3.45
N LYS A 81 13.48 14.14 2.99
CA LYS A 81 12.68 15.37 2.81
C LYS A 81 11.99 15.74 4.11
N LYS A 82 11.70 17.04 4.28
CA LYS A 82 10.99 17.53 5.48
C LYS A 82 9.64 16.82 5.67
N LEU A 83 8.95 16.52 4.58
CA LEU A 83 7.66 15.86 4.64
C LEU A 83 7.76 14.40 5.07
N ASP A 84 8.87 13.73 4.82
CA ASP A 84 9.12 12.36 5.31
C ASP A 84 9.19 12.37 6.84
N VAL A 85 9.94 13.31 7.40
CA VAL A 85 10.04 13.50 8.87
C VAL A 85 8.69 13.82 9.49
N ILE A 86 7.94 14.76 8.92
CA ILE A 86 6.61 15.14 9.45
C ILE A 86 5.60 14.01 9.28
N GLY A 87 5.62 13.31 8.15
CA GLY A 87 4.76 12.16 7.88
C GLY A 87 4.99 11.04 8.89
N ASP A 88 6.26 10.72 9.16
CA ASP A 88 6.65 9.73 10.15
C ASP A 88 6.26 10.14 11.57
N GLU A 89 6.50 11.40 11.97
CA GLU A 89 6.12 11.90 13.29
C GLU A 89 4.59 11.85 13.51
N ILE A 90 3.81 12.24 12.50
CA ILE A 90 2.34 12.14 12.52
C ILE A 90 1.92 10.68 12.72
N PHE A 91 2.53 9.77 11.97
CA PHE A 91 2.19 8.35 12.03
C PHE A 91 2.55 7.74 13.38
N ILE A 92 3.77 7.97 13.89
CA ILE A 92 4.24 7.51 15.20
C ILE A 92 3.29 8.00 16.31
N ASN A 93 2.93 9.28 16.31
CA ASN A 93 2.05 9.86 17.31
C ASN A 93 0.63 9.26 17.27
N ALA A 94 0.09 9.02 16.07
CA ALA A 94 -1.20 8.36 15.90
C ALA A 94 -1.17 6.90 16.40
N MET A 95 -0.11 6.15 16.09
CA MET A 95 0.03 4.76 16.53
C MET A 95 0.23 4.65 18.03
N LYS A 96 1.06 5.52 18.62
CA LYS A 96 1.27 5.61 20.06
C LYS A 96 -0.01 5.93 20.81
N SER A 97 -0.76 6.93 20.35
CA SER A 97 -2.02 7.36 21.00
C SER A 97 -3.16 6.36 20.84
N SER A 98 -3.09 5.46 19.85
CA SER A 98 -4.08 4.38 19.69
C SER A 98 -4.17 3.45 20.90
N GLY A 99 -3.07 3.28 21.66
CA GLY A 99 -2.95 2.28 22.73
C GLY A 99 -2.99 0.82 22.27
N ASN A 100 -3.19 0.56 20.98
CA ASN A 100 -3.38 -0.77 20.41
C ASN A 100 -2.11 -1.30 19.71
N VAL A 101 -1.13 -0.43 19.43
CA VAL A 101 0.15 -0.80 18.79
C VAL A 101 1.23 -0.98 19.85
N LYS A 102 1.96 -2.11 19.77
CA LYS A 102 3.12 -2.40 20.61
C LYS A 102 4.43 -2.19 19.89
N VAL A 103 4.49 -2.55 18.62
CA VAL A 103 5.70 -2.46 17.78
C VAL A 103 5.36 -1.66 16.52
N LEU A 104 6.21 -0.70 16.18
CA LEU A 104 6.14 0.04 14.93
C LEU A 104 7.47 -0.10 14.20
N VAL A 105 7.41 -0.48 12.92
CA VAL A 105 8.54 -0.43 11.99
C VAL A 105 8.18 0.64 10.95
N SER A 106 9.06 1.63 10.78
CA SER A 106 8.89 2.68 9.77
C SER A 106 10.09 2.67 8.82
N GLU A 107 9.90 3.04 7.56
CA GLU A 107 11.02 3.27 6.64
C GLU A 107 12.01 4.31 7.18
N GLU A 108 11.50 5.32 7.89
CA GLU A 108 12.27 6.49 8.34
C GLU A 108 13.03 6.25 9.65
N GLN A 109 12.90 5.06 10.25
CA GLN A 109 13.49 4.70 11.53
C GLN A 109 14.48 3.56 11.35
N GLU A 110 15.67 3.66 11.96
CA GLU A 110 16.71 2.63 11.88
C GLU A 110 16.32 1.33 12.60
N ASP A 111 15.61 1.49 13.71
CA ASP A 111 15.21 0.41 14.60
C ASP A 111 13.69 0.42 14.79
N LEU A 112 13.15 -0.71 15.26
CA LEU A 112 11.75 -0.77 15.65
C LEU A 112 11.47 0.14 16.87
N ILE A 113 10.31 0.76 16.88
CA ILE A 113 9.79 1.51 18.02
C ILE A 113 8.91 0.58 18.84
N ILE A 114 9.23 0.43 20.13
CA ILE A 114 8.41 -0.31 21.09
C ILE A 114 7.64 0.69 21.94
N PHE A 115 6.31 0.66 21.85
CA PHE A 115 5.45 1.50 22.67
C PHE A 115 5.20 0.88 24.06
N PRO A 116 5.06 1.74 25.10
CA PRO A 116 4.64 1.27 26.41
C PRO A 116 3.17 0.79 26.38
N GLY A 117 2.79 -0.06 27.33
CA GLY A 117 1.43 -0.59 27.45
C GLY A 117 1.21 -1.96 26.78
N GLY A 118 -0.06 -2.37 26.73
CA GLY A 118 -0.51 -3.71 26.33
C GLY A 118 -1.01 -3.83 24.90
N GLY A 119 -0.50 -3.01 23.98
CA GLY A 119 -0.87 -3.07 22.56
C GLY A 119 -0.78 -4.49 21.99
N ARG A 120 -1.72 -4.83 21.10
CA ARG A 120 -1.91 -6.19 20.57
C ARG A 120 -1.51 -6.35 19.10
N TYR A 121 -0.96 -5.28 18.52
CA TYR A 121 -0.59 -5.22 17.11
C TYR A 121 0.83 -4.68 16.91
N ALA A 122 1.44 -5.15 15.83
CA ALA A 122 2.62 -4.53 15.24
C ALA A 122 2.23 -3.90 13.90
N VAL A 123 2.75 -2.71 13.61
CA VAL A 123 2.50 -2.00 12.36
C VAL A 123 3.82 -1.79 11.62
N CYS A 124 3.87 -2.16 10.35
CA CYS A 124 4.98 -1.84 9.45
C CYS A 124 4.49 -0.79 8.46
N THR A 125 5.21 0.32 8.30
CA THR A 125 4.75 1.44 7.47
C THR A 125 5.85 2.05 6.62
N ASP A 126 5.47 2.47 5.42
CA ASP A 126 6.15 3.54 4.70
C ASP A 126 5.26 4.78 4.86
N PRO A 127 5.68 5.79 5.63
CA PRO A 127 4.85 6.96 5.88
C PRO A 127 4.63 7.79 4.62
N ILE A 128 5.62 7.90 3.72
CA ILE A 128 5.60 8.73 2.50
C ILE A 128 6.30 8.00 1.33
N ASP A 129 5.59 7.08 0.69
CA ASP A 129 6.03 6.43 -0.55
C ASP A 129 6.12 7.45 -1.69
N GLY A 130 7.22 7.38 -2.44
CA GLY A 130 7.44 8.23 -3.60
C GLY A 130 7.82 9.66 -3.25
N SER A 131 8.35 9.90 -2.04
CA SER A 131 8.79 11.21 -1.55
C SER A 131 9.64 12.00 -2.54
N SER A 132 10.47 11.31 -3.33
CA SER A 132 11.27 11.91 -4.41
C SER A 132 10.44 12.76 -5.39
N ASN A 133 9.17 12.43 -5.61
CA ASN A 133 8.30 13.12 -6.57
C ASN A 133 7.43 14.24 -5.97
N ILE A 134 7.48 14.47 -4.64
CA ILE A 134 6.63 15.47 -3.97
C ILE A 134 6.85 16.89 -4.50
N ASP A 135 8.11 17.27 -4.75
CA ASP A 135 8.46 18.63 -5.23
C ASP A 135 7.96 18.87 -6.66
N ALA A 136 7.63 17.80 -7.40
CA ALA A 136 7.08 17.86 -8.75
C ALA A 136 5.53 17.80 -8.76
N GLY A 137 4.88 17.76 -7.60
CA GLY A 137 3.42 17.67 -7.48
C GLY A 137 2.84 16.34 -7.97
N VAL A 138 3.66 15.29 -8.05
CA VAL A 138 3.23 13.95 -8.46
C VAL A 138 2.59 13.22 -7.28
N SER A 139 1.74 12.23 -7.58
CA SER A 139 1.10 11.42 -6.54
C SER A 139 2.12 10.64 -5.71
N VAL A 140 1.87 10.64 -4.40
CA VAL A 140 2.64 9.94 -3.36
C VAL A 140 1.67 9.17 -2.45
N GLY A 141 2.12 8.50 -1.39
CA GLY A 141 1.21 7.76 -0.52
C GLY A 141 1.78 7.30 0.81
N THR A 142 0.95 6.63 1.59
CA THR A 142 1.36 5.93 2.82
C THR A 142 1.00 4.46 2.64
N ILE A 143 1.90 3.55 2.99
CA ILE A 143 1.69 2.10 2.89
C ILE A 143 1.77 1.50 4.29
N PHE A 144 0.89 0.57 4.64
CA PHE A 144 0.90 -0.05 5.95
C PHE A 144 0.50 -1.54 5.93
N GLY A 145 1.16 -2.33 6.77
CA GLY A 145 0.79 -3.70 7.11
C GLY A 145 0.64 -3.85 8.61
N VAL A 146 -0.36 -4.63 9.05
CA VAL A 146 -0.66 -4.86 10.46
C VAL A 146 -0.56 -6.35 10.76
N TYR A 147 0.21 -6.66 11.79
CA TYR A 147 0.32 -7.97 12.38
C TYR A 147 -0.37 -8.01 13.73
N ARG A 148 -1.01 -9.13 14.08
CA ARG A 148 -1.39 -9.41 15.47
C ARG A 148 -0.21 -10.06 16.20
N ILE A 149 0.06 -9.64 17.43
CA ILE A 149 1.17 -10.17 18.24
C ILE A 149 0.65 -11.01 19.42
N PRO A 150 1.48 -11.90 20.00
CA PRO A 150 1.13 -12.65 21.20
C PRO A 150 0.73 -11.74 22.38
N GLU A 151 -0.21 -12.17 23.23
CA GLU A 151 -0.81 -11.32 24.28
C GLU A 151 0.20 -10.69 25.24
N ASN A 152 1.29 -11.41 25.50
CA ASN A 152 2.31 -11.01 26.46
C ASN A 152 3.64 -10.67 25.77
N SER A 153 3.63 -10.36 24.48
CA SER A 153 4.86 -9.95 23.80
C SER A 153 5.38 -8.64 24.42
N PRO A 154 6.64 -8.57 24.84
CA PRO A 154 7.26 -7.31 25.25
C PRO A 154 7.46 -6.36 24.07
N GLY A 155 7.18 -6.80 22.84
CA GLY A 155 7.58 -6.15 21.61
C GLY A 155 9.00 -6.57 21.23
N SER A 156 9.15 -7.22 20.09
CA SER A 156 10.47 -7.62 19.59
C SER A 156 10.50 -7.71 18.07
N ILE A 157 11.71 -7.84 17.52
CA ILE A 157 11.90 -8.02 16.08
C ILE A 157 11.20 -9.29 15.55
N SER A 158 11.03 -10.35 16.37
CA SER A 158 10.33 -11.57 15.96
C SER A 158 8.82 -11.36 15.78
N ASP A 159 8.25 -10.29 16.33
CA ASP A 159 6.84 -9.95 16.11
C ASP A 159 6.56 -9.51 14.67
N VAL A 160 7.60 -9.06 13.93
CA VAL A 160 7.49 -8.50 12.57
C VAL A 160 8.30 -9.26 11.52
N LEU A 161 9.38 -9.98 11.89
CA LEU A 161 10.12 -10.86 10.97
C LEU A 161 9.36 -12.18 10.74
N ARG A 162 8.17 -12.04 10.18
CA ARG A 162 7.25 -13.12 9.84
C ARG A 162 6.87 -13.02 8.37
N LYS A 163 6.24 -14.08 7.87
CA LYS A 163 5.71 -14.11 6.52
C LYS A 163 4.59 -13.08 6.39
N GLY A 164 4.44 -12.50 5.20
CA GLY A 164 3.32 -11.59 4.89
C GLY A 164 1.95 -12.26 5.00
N THR A 165 1.88 -13.60 4.97
CA THR A 165 0.64 -14.36 5.24
C THR A 165 0.11 -14.20 6.67
N ASP A 166 0.94 -13.73 7.62
CA ASP A 166 0.54 -13.47 9.00
C ASP A 166 -0.10 -12.06 9.18
N LEU A 167 -0.14 -11.24 8.12
CA LEU A 167 -0.81 -9.94 8.16
C LEU A 167 -2.31 -10.14 8.37
N VAL A 168 -2.87 -9.39 9.33
CA VAL A 168 -4.32 -9.38 9.61
C VAL A 168 -5.03 -8.25 8.87
N CYS A 169 -4.28 -7.24 8.44
CA CYS A 169 -4.76 -6.09 7.70
C CYS A 169 -3.61 -5.46 6.92
N ALA A 170 -3.91 -4.95 5.73
CA ALA A 170 -2.97 -4.16 4.94
C ALA A 170 -3.70 -3.13 4.09
N GLY A 171 -2.98 -2.09 3.70
CA GLY A 171 -3.54 -1.06 2.87
C GLY A 171 -2.53 -0.02 2.44
N TYR A 172 -3.03 0.94 1.66
CA TYR A 172 -2.31 2.16 1.37
C TYR A 172 -3.30 3.32 1.23
N THR A 173 -2.82 4.54 1.47
CA THR A 173 -3.50 5.76 1.04
C THR A 173 -2.69 6.44 -0.04
N MET A 174 -3.25 6.60 -1.23
CA MET A 174 -2.65 7.40 -2.31
C MET A 174 -3.11 8.85 -2.17
N TYR A 175 -2.17 9.78 -2.14
CA TYR A 175 -2.39 11.23 -2.15
C TYR A 175 -2.15 11.77 -3.56
N GLY A 176 -3.17 11.66 -4.41
CA GLY A 176 -3.16 12.24 -5.76
C GLY A 176 -4.06 13.47 -5.83
N ALA A 177 -4.75 13.64 -6.97
CA ALA A 177 -5.80 14.65 -7.12
C ALA A 177 -6.90 14.53 -6.04
N SER A 178 -7.14 13.32 -5.57
CA SER A 178 -7.92 13.00 -4.37
C SER A 178 -7.14 12.02 -3.50
N ALA A 179 -7.50 11.91 -2.22
CA ALA A 179 -6.89 10.92 -1.33
C ALA A 179 -7.73 9.64 -1.34
N HIS A 180 -7.10 8.52 -1.71
CA HIS A 180 -7.76 7.22 -1.87
C HIS A 180 -7.13 6.19 -0.95
N LEU A 181 -7.90 5.67 0.01
CA LEU A 181 -7.50 4.56 0.86
C LEU A 181 -7.97 3.25 0.24
N MET A 182 -7.07 2.31 0.01
CA MET A 182 -7.38 0.91 -0.31
C MET A 182 -7.04 0.04 0.88
N LEU A 183 -7.99 -0.79 1.31
CA LEU A 183 -7.92 -1.55 2.56
C LEU A 183 -8.34 -3.01 2.35
N THR A 184 -7.61 -3.93 2.97
CA THR A 184 -8.03 -5.32 3.15
C THR A 184 -7.78 -5.81 4.57
N THR A 185 -8.69 -6.65 5.07
CA THR A 185 -8.56 -7.42 6.33
C THR A 185 -8.50 -8.92 6.07
N GLY A 186 -8.09 -9.32 4.85
CA GLY A 186 -8.04 -10.73 4.41
C GLY A 186 -9.35 -11.26 3.81
N ASN A 187 -10.37 -10.41 3.67
CA ASN A 187 -11.69 -10.75 3.12
C ASN A 187 -12.08 -9.79 1.99
N GLY A 188 -11.28 -9.76 0.92
CA GLY A 188 -11.47 -8.85 -0.21
C GLY A 188 -10.86 -7.45 0.03
N VAL A 189 -11.05 -6.57 -0.95
CA VAL A 189 -10.47 -5.21 -0.96
C VAL A 189 -11.60 -4.19 -1.09
N ASN A 190 -11.51 -3.10 -0.32
CA ASN A 190 -12.45 -1.99 -0.40
C ASN A 190 -11.69 -0.67 -0.51
N GLY A 191 -12.18 0.22 -1.37
CA GLY A 191 -11.60 1.52 -1.61
C GLY A 191 -12.48 2.67 -1.13
N PHE A 192 -11.85 3.63 -0.48
CA PHE A 192 -12.48 4.80 0.11
C PHE A 192 -11.84 6.07 -0.43
N THR A 193 -12.64 7.11 -0.64
CA THR A 193 -12.16 8.43 -1.08
C THR A 193 -12.43 9.44 0.02
N LEU A 194 -11.43 10.26 0.36
CA LEU A 194 -11.55 11.28 1.38
C LEU A 194 -12.40 12.45 0.86
N ASP A 195 -13.55 12.68 1.48
CA ASP A 195 -14.24 13.96 1.42
C ASP A 195 -13.56 14.92 2.39
N THR A 196 -12.90 15.95 1.85
CA THR A 196 -12.14 16.92 2.65
C THR A 196 -13.02 17.91 3.41
N GLN A 197 -14.27 18.12 3.00
CA GLN A 197 -15.18 19.04 3.68
C GLN A 197 -15.83 18.35 4.88
N LEU A 198 -16.18 17.07 4.73
CA LEU A 198 -16.68 16.24 5.83
C LEU A 198 -15.57 15.72 6.73
N GLY A 199 -14.35 15.58 6.19
CA GLY A 199 -13.23 14.97 6.90
C GLY A 199 -13.37 13.46 7.06
N GLU A 200 -14.07 12.80 6.12
CA GLU A 200 -14.44 11.38 6.19
C GLU A 200 -14.02 10.61 4.94
N PHE A 201 -13.52 9.39 5.14
CA PHE A 201 -13.30 8.45 4.05
C PHE A 201 -14.62 7.77 3.69
N ILE A 202 -15.13 8.01 2.47
CA ILE A 202 -16.39 7.46 1.98
C ILE A 202 -16.11 6.27 1.07
N LEU A 203 -16.82 5.17 1.26
CA LEU A 203 -16.71 3.97 0.42
C LEU A 203 -17.12 4.30 -1.02
N THR A 204 -16.19 4.16 -1.95
CA THR A 204 -16.44 4.41 -3.39
C THR A 204 -16.14 3.21 -4.28
N GLN A 205 -15.37 2.24 -3.79
CA GLN A 205 -14.99 1.03 -4.53
C GLN A 205 -15.23 -0.22 -3.66
N PRO A 206 -16.49 -0.67 -3.48
CA PRO A 206 -16.79 -1.87 -2.70
C PRO A 206 -16.34 -3.14 -3.43
N ASN A 207 -15.78 -4.12 -2.70
CA ASN A 207 -15.40 -5.45 -3.21
C ASN A 207 -14.56 -5.40 -4.50
N LEU A 208 -13.53 -4.55 -4.49
CA LEU A 208 -12.68 -4.30 -5.64
C LEU A 208 -11.95 -5.57 -6.10
N ARG A 209 -11.97 -5.80 -7.41
CA ARG A 209 -11.28 -6.92 -8.07
C ARG A 209 -10.43 -6.37 -9.20
N ILE A 210 -9.18 -6.82 -9.27
CA ILE A 210 -8.28 -6.46 -10.37
C ILE A 210 -8.70 -7.20 -11.64
N PRO A 211 -8.64 -6.57 -12.83
CA PRO A 211 -8.82 -7.27 -14.09
C PRO A 211 -7.81 -8.43 -14.25
N GLU A 212 -8.23 -9.55 -14.85
CA GLU A 212 -7.35 -10.72 -15.01
C GLU A 212 -6.13 -10.48 -15.90
N SER A 213 -6.22 -9.52 -16.83
CA SER A 213 -5.18 -9.13 -17.79
C SER A 213 -5.45 -7.72 -18.31
N ARG A 214 -4.38 -6.99 -18.62
CA ARG A 214 -4.41 -5.73 -19.37
C ARG A 214 -3.03 -5.50 -19.98
N ALA A 215 -3.00 -5.04 -21.25
CA ALA A 215 -1.77 -4.70 -21.95
C ALA A 215 -1.16 -3.36 -21.47
N ILE A 216 -0.82 -3.26 -20.18
CA ILE A 216 -0.13 -2.13 -19.55
C ILE A 216 1.02 -2.69 -18.71
N TYR A 217 2.22 -2.12 -18.87
CA TYR A 217 3.34 -2.42 -17.99
C TYR A 217 3.89 -1.15 -17.34
N SER A 218 4.46 -1.32 -16.14
CA SER A 218 5.00 -0.26 -15.31
C SER A 218 6.33 -0.65 -14.73
N VAL A 219 7.41 -0.06 -15.26
CA VAL A 219 8.79 -0.32 -14.85
C VAL A 219 9.66 0.90 -15.16
N ASN A 220 10.72 1.11 -14.39
CA ASN A 220 11.74 2.11 -14.71
C ASN A 220 12.71 1.59 -15.79
N GLU A 221 12.37 1.80 -17.06
CA GLU A 221 13.22 1.40 -18.20
C GLU A 221 14.60 2.06 -18.24
N GLY A 222 14.83 3.14 -17.49
CA GLY A 222 16.15 3.76 -17.35
C GLY A 222 17.21 2.82 -16.76
N ASN A 223 16.78 1.78 -16.02
CA ASN A 223 17.67 0.76 -15.46
C ASN A 223 17.88 -0.44 -16.41
N SER A 224 17.28 -0.44 -17.60
CA SER A 224 17.27 -1.59 -18.52
C SER A 224 18.65 -2.14 -18.85
N TYR A 225 19.67 -1.31 -18.94
CA TYR A 225 21.05 -1.74 -19.16
C TYR A 225 21.53 -2.75 -18.11
N TYR A 226 21.13 -2.57 -16.84
CA TYR A 226 21.56 -3.37 -15.70
C TYR A 226 20.72 -4.63 -15.47
N TRP A 227 19.62 -4.81 -16.19
CA TRP A 227 18.73 -5.93 -16.00
C TRP A 227 19.32 -7.26 -16.48
N PRO A 228 18.93 -8.38 -15.85
CA PRO A 228 19.14 -9.71 -16.40
C PRO A 228 18.51 -9.85 -17.79
N GLU A 229 19.08 -10.72 -18.62
CA GLU A 229 18.65 -10.89 -20.01
C GLU A 229 17.18 -11.33 -20.15
N TYR A 230 16.70 -12.19 -19.25
CA TYR A 230 15.30 -12.64 -19.28
C TYR A 230 14.31 -11.49 -19.00
N VAL A 231 14.68 -10.53 -18.15
CA VAL A 231 13.89 -9.32 -17.85
C VAL A 231 13.89 -8.39 -19.07
N LYS A 232 15.04 -8.18 -19.70
CA LYS A 232 15.15 -7.40 -20.95
C LYS A 232 14.25 -8.00 -22.02
N LYS A 233 14.38 -9.30 -22.26
CA LYS A 233 13.60 -10.05 -23.24
C LYS A 233 12.09 -9.94 -22.96
N TYR A 234 11.66 -10.07 -21.70
CA TYR A 234 10.26 -9.90 -21.32
C TYR A 234 9.71 -8.53 -21.77
N PHE A 235 10.38 -7.43 -21.40
CA PHE A 235 9.93 -6.10 -21.79
C PHE A 235 10.06 -5.81 -23.29
N GLU A 236 11.06 -6.35 -23.96
CA GLU A 236 11.17 -6.28 -25.44
C GLU A 236 9.98 -6.94 -26.12
N ASP A 237 9.53 -8.10 -25.62
CA ASP A 237 8.36 -8.79 -26.18
C ASP A 237 7.05 -8.03 -25.93
N LEU A 238 6.93 -7.30 -24.82
CA LEU A 238 5.76 -6.44 -24.57
C LEU A 238 5.67 -5.23 -25.54
N LYS A 239 6.81 -4.78 -26.08
CA LYS A 239 6.89 -3.67 -27.04
C LYS A 239 6.56 -4.10 -28.47
N LYS A 240 6.49 -5.40 -28.76
CA LYS A 240 6.04 -5.92 -30.05
C LYS A 240 4.52 -5.80 -30.17
N PRO A 241 3.95 -5.62 -31.37
CA PRO A 241 2.51 -5.72 -31.57
C PRO A 241 1.99 -7.07 -31.07
N GLN A 242 0.95 -7.03 -30.24
CA GLN A 242 0.25 -8.23 -29.79
C GLN A 242 -0.82 -8.63 -30.83
N GLU A 243 -1.66 -9.62 -30.54
CA GLU A 243 -2.70 -10.12 -31.47
C GLU A 243 -3.64 -9.03 -32.00
N ASN A 244 -3.89 -7.98 -31.22
CA ASN A 244 -4.71 -6.83 -31.60
C ASN A 244 -3.96 -5.76 -32.44
N GLY A 245 -2.74 -6.07 -32.88
CA GLY A 245 -1.88 -5.18 -33.67
C GLY A 245 -1.24 -4.03 -32.89
N LYS A 246 -1.37 -3.99 -31.55
CA LYS A 246 -0.82 -2.93 -30.70
C LYS A 246 0.11 -3.50 -29.64
N PRO A 247 1.21 -2.81 -29.29
CA PRO A 247 2.05 -3.20 -28.16
C PRO A 247 1.37 -2.85 -26.82
N TYR A 248 1.97 -3.30 -25.73
CA TYR A 248 1.56 -2.86 -24.41
C TYR A 248 1.80 -1.35 -24.22
N SER A 249 0.94 -0.70 -23.44
CA SER A 249 1.15 0.69 -23.03
C SER A 249 2.11 0.77 -21.85
N ALA A 250 3.19 1.53 -21.98
CA ALA A 250 4.08 1.86 -20.87
C ALA A 250 3.45 2.95 -19.98
N ARG A 251 3.43 2.74 -18.66
CA ARG A 251 3.05 3.76 -17.66
C ARG A 251 3.97 3.60 -16.46
N TYR A 252 4.72 4.63 -16.10
CA TYR A 252 5.55 4.62 -14.90
C TYR A 252 5.48 5.99 -14.25
N ILE A 253 4.79 6.08 -13.11
CA ILE A 253 4.59 7.33 -12.37
C ILE A 253 5.83 7.62 -11.52
N GLY A 254 6.49 6.58 -11.00
CA GLY A 254 7.68 6.71 -10.17
C GLY A 254 7.40 6.76 -8.67
N SER A 255 6.15 6.52 -8.26
CA SER A 255 5.73 6.24 -6.88
C SER A 255 5.01 4.90 -6.89
N MET A 256 5.43 3.99 -5.99
CA MET A 256 4.91 2.62 -5.97
C MET A 256 3.40 2.63 -5.76
N VAL A 257 2.90 3.41 -4.80
CA VAL A 257 1.47 3.48 -4.46
C VAL A 257 0.64 3.94 -5.66
N ALA A 258 1.11 4.89 -6.46
CA ALA A 258 0.39 5.43 -7.60
C ALA A 258 0.38 4.45 -8.77
N ASP A 259 1.50 3.81 -9.05
CA ASP A 259 1.61 2.79 -10.09
C ASP A 259 0.79 1.53 -9.74
N ILE A 260 0.74 1.14 -8.47
CA ILE A 260 -0.08 0.03 -7.98
C ILE A 260 -1.55 0.37 -7.96
N HIS A 261 -1.92 1.60 -7.56
CA HIS A 261 -3.31 2.04 -7.60
C HIS A 261 -3.90 1.95 -9.02
N ARG A 262 -3.15 2.43 -10.02
CA ARG A 262 -3.52 2.27 -11.42
C ARG A 262 -3.63 0.78 -11.80
N THR A 263 -2.63 -0.03 -11.43
CA THR A 263 -2.61 -1.46 -11.75
C THR A 263 -3.80 -2.20 -11.13
N LEU A 264 -4.17 -1.87 -9.89
CA LEU A 264 -5.31 -2.44 -9.20
C LEU A 264 -6.64 -2.13 -9.90
N LEU A 265 -6.82 -0.89 -10.38
CA LEU A 265 -8.06 -0.48 -11.04
C LEU A 265 -8.15 -0.90 -12.52
N TYR A 266 -7.04 -0.81 -13.26
CA TYR A 266 -7.05 -1.00 -14.72
C TYR A 266 -6.48 -2.35 -15.16
N GLY A 267 -5.85 -3.08 -14.25
CA GLY A 267 -5.04 -4.26 -14.57
C GLY A 267 -3.69 -3.89 -15.18
N GLY A 268 -2.91 -4.92 -15.48
CA GLY A 268 -1.57 -4.82 -16.02
C GLY A 268 -0.53 -5.34 -15.03
N ILE A 269 0.72 -4.95 -15.22
CA ILE A 269 1.83 -5.37 -14.37
C ILE A 269 2.66 -4.18 -13.91
N PHE A 270 2.98 -4.16 -12.62
CA PHE A 270 4.02 -3.34 -12.02
C PHE A 270 5.23 -4.21 -11.72
N ALA A 271 6.41 -3.70 -12.04
CA ALA A 271 7.67 -4.40 -11.87
C ALA A 271 8.74 -3.46 -11.29
N TYR A 272 9.44 -3.99 -10.30
CA TYR A 272 10.68 -3.44 -9.76
C TYR A 272 11.71 -4.59 -9.68
N PRO A 273 12.29 -4.99 -10.82
CA PRO A 273 13.21 -6.13 -10.87
C PRO A 273 14.50 -5.85 -10.10
N GLY A 274 15.16 -6.92 -9.68
CA GLY A 274 16.56 -6.88 -9.31
C GLY A 274 17.43 -6.57 -10.51
N ASP A 275 18.55 -5.89 -10.26
CA ASP A 275 19.52 -5.54 -11.29
C ASP A 275 20.96 -5.79 -10.81
N SER A 276 21.95 -5.53 -11.65
CA SER A 276 23.35 -5.76 -11.30
C SER A 276 23.87 -4.89 -10.14
N LYS A 277 23.21 -3.76 -9.82
CA LYS A 277 23.52 -2.89 -8.67
C LYS A 277 22.73 -3.27 -7.42
N SER A 278 21.53 -3.80 -7.58
CA SER A 278 20.59 -4.16 -6.52
C SER A 278 20.02 -5.54 -6.80
N LYS A 279 20.84 -6.57 -6.56
CA LYS A 279 20.53 -7.97 -6.93
C LYS A 279 19.25 -8.52 -6.31
N ASN A 280 18.88 -8.03 -5.13
CA ASN A 280 17.66 -8.40 -4.42
C ASN A 280 16.53 -7.37 -4.60
N GLY A 281 16.59 -6.50 -5.62
CA GLY A 281 15.67 -5.39 -5.76
C GLY A 281 15.92 -4.25 -4.78
N LYS A 282 15.02 -3.25 -4.78
CA LYS A 282 15.15 -2.03 -3.97
C LYS A 282 14.06 -1.85 -2.93
N LEU A 283 12.86 -2.34 -3.19
CA LEU A 283 11.68 -2.17 -2.34
C LEU A 283 11.80 -3.06 -1.10
N ARG A 284 11.35 -2.58 0.05
CA ARG A 284 11.45 -3.27 1.34
C ARG A 284 10.24 -4.14 1.58
N ILE A 285 10.50 -5.35 2.04
CA ILE A 285 9.50 -6.40 2.06
C ILE A 285 8.40 -6.15 3.10
N LEU A 286 8.74 -5.59 4.27
CA LEU A 286 7.80 -5.47 5.39
C LEU A 286 6.73 -4.40 5.20
N TYR A 287 7.10 -3.27 4.59
CA TYR A 287 6.24 -2.08 4.53
C TYR A 287 5.91 -1.61 3.10
N GLU A 288 6.56 -2.15 2.07
CA GLU A 288 6.18 -1.93 0.66
C GLU A 288 5.64 -3.23 0.04
N GLY A 289 6.41 -4.32 0.14
CA GLY A 289 6.11 -5.58 -0.55
C GLY A 289 4.89 -6.34 0.00
N PHE A 290 4.91 -6.73 1.28
CA PHE A 290 3.83 -7.50 1.87
C PHE A 290 2.48 -6.78 1.85
N PRO A 291 2.37 -5.48 2.22
CA PRO A 291 1.08 -4.80 2.20
C PRO A 291 0.44 -4.79 0.81
N MET A 292 1.25 -4.49 -0.21
CA MET A 292 0.78 -4.42 -1.60
C MET A 292 0.44 -5.79 -2.18
N ALA A 293 1.22 -6.82 -1.83
CA ALA A 293 0.95 -8.20 -2.22
C ALA A 293 -0.35 -8.73 -1.59
N MET A 294 -0.56 -8.50 -0.29
CA MET A 294 -1.80 -8.91 0.40
C MET A 294 -3.02 -8.27 -0.26
N LEU A 295 -2.93 -6.97 -0.55
CA LEU A 295 -4.02 -6.22 -1.19
C LEU A 295 -4.30 -6.75 -2.60
N LEU A 296 -3.28 -6.91 -3.45
CA LEU A 296 -3.51 -7.42 -4.81
C LEU A 296 -4.02 -8.86 -4.83
N GLU A 297 -3.48 -9.75 -4.01
CA GLU A 297 -3.97 -11.14 -3.95
C GLU A 297 -5.44 -11.21 -3.50
N GLN A 298 -5.83 -10.38 -2.53
CA GLN A 298 -7.24 -10.25 -2.10
C GLN A 298 -8.15 -9.71 -3.21
N ALA A 299 -7.62 -8.86 -4.09
CA ALA A 299 -8.30 -8.40 -5.30
C ALA A 299 -8.34 -9.44 -6.43
N GLY A 300 -7.67 -10.59 -6.29
CA GLY A 300 -7.57 -11.65 -7.31
C GLY A 300 -6.35 -11.55 -8.24
N GLY A 301 -5.39 -10.68 -7.91
CA GLY A 301 -4.11 -10.55 -8.59
C GLY A 301 -3.07 -11.53 -8.07
N LYS A 302 -1.81 -11.28 -8.43
CA LYS A 302 -0.66 -12.08 -7.99
C LYS A 302 0.54 -11.17 -7.72
N ALA A 303 1.41 -11.57 -6.79
CA ALA A 303 2.65 -10.87 -6.47
C ALA A 303 3.80 -11.88 -6.26
N VAL A 304 4.87 -11.74 -7.04
CA VAL A 304 6.06 -12.60 -7.00
C VAL A 304 7.35 -11.79 -7.05
N ASN A 305 8.48 -12.37 -6.68
CA ASN A 305 9.81 -11.80 -6.93
C ASN A 305 10.38 -12.29 -8.27
N ASP A 306 11.62 -11.89 -8.59
CA ASP A 306 12.34 -12.30 -9.82
C ASP A 306 12.45 -13.82 -10.02
N ARG A 307 12.32 -14.60 -8.95
CA ARG A 307 12.40 -16.07 -8.97
C ARG A 307 11.02 -16.74 -9.06
N GLY A 308 9.94 -15.97 -9.13
CA GLY A 308 8.58 -16.50 -9.12
C GLY A 308 8.10 -16.93 -7.73
N GLU A 309 8.85 -16.61 -6.67
CA GLU A 309 8.44 -16.91 -5.31
C GLU A 309 7.35 -15.90 -4.89
N ARG A 310 6.26 -16.40 -4.31
CA ARG A 310 5.15 -15.58 -3.80
C ARG A 310 5.67 -14.60 -2.75
N ILE A 311 5.39 -13.31 -2.94
CA ILE A 311 5.89 -12.25 -2.04
C ILE A 311 5.50 -12.52 -0.59
N LEU A 312 4.24 -12.87 -0.30
CA LEU A 312 3.76 -13.11 1.07
C LEU A 312 4.40 -14.31 1.79
N GLU A 313 5.07 -15.22 1.07
CA GLU A 313 5.70 -16.41 1.65
C GLU A 313 7.17 -16.18 2.04
N ILE A 314 7.75 -15.03 1.66
CA ILE A 314 9.13 -14.68 1.98
C ILE A 314 9.27 -14.53 3.50
N LEU A 315 10.33 -15.10 4.07
CA LEU A 315 10.73 -14.84 5.46
C LEU A 315 11.80 -13.73 5.48
N PRO A 316 11.48 -12.53 6.01
CA PRO A 316 12.43 -11.41 6.02
C PRO A 316 13.62 -11.70 6.93
N LYS A 317 14.82 -11.28 6.50
CA LYS A 317 16.06 -11.42 7.30
C LYS A 317 16.32 -10.25 8.23
N GLY A 318 15.63 -9.13 8.01
CA GLY A 318 15.75 -7.90 8.78
C GLY A 318 14.57 -6.97 8.49
N ILE A 319 14.41 -5.93 9.30
CA ILE A 319 13.26 -5.03 9.21
C ILE A 319 13.25 -4.17 7.94
N HIS A 320 14.43 -3.93 7.36
CA HIS A 320 14.62 -3.24 6.08
C HIS A 320 15.05 -4.17 4.94
N ASP A 321 14.75 -5.48 5.05
CA ASP A 321 15.11 -6.45 4.01
C ASP A 321 14.41 -6.12 2.67
N LYS A 322 15.15 -6.28 1.57
CA LYS A 322 14.73 -5.84 0.23
C LYS A 322 14.33 -7.01 -0.64
N SER A 323 13.39 -6.78 -1.54
CA SER A 323 12.98 -7.74 -2.56
C SER A 323 12.76 -7.09 -3.91
N SER A 324 12.96 -7.87 -4.97
CA SER A 324 12.40 -7.56 -6.27
C SER A 324 10.92 -7.90 -6.26
N ILE A 325 10.12 -7.12 -6.98
CA ILE A 325 8.67 -7.21 -6.88
C ILE A 325 8.06 -7.12 -8.28
N TRP A 326 7.19 -8.07 -8.57
CA TRP A 326 6.34 -8.14 -9.74
C TRP A 326 4.94 -8.39 -9.26
N LEU A 327 4.02 -7.46 -9.51
CA LEU A 327 2.65 -7.58 -9.02
C LEU A 327 1.65 -7.00 -10.02
N GLY A 328 0.44 -7.56 -10.03
CA GLY A 328 -0.60 -7.11 -10.92
C GLY A 328 -1.63 -8.17 -11.27
N SER A 329 -2.19 -8.03 -12.46
CA SER A 329 -3.14 -8.95 -13.07
C SER A 329 -2.56 -10.37 -13.13
N LYS A 330 -3.36 -11.35 -12.70
CA LYS A 330 -2.91 -12.75 -12.58
C LYS A 330 -2.26 -13.28 -13.87
N LYS A 331 -2.89 -13.08 -15.04
CA LYS A 331 -2.36 -13.56 -16.32
C LYS A 331 -1.09 -12.83 -16.77
N GLU A 332 -0.90 -11.57 -16.36
CA GLU A 332 0.33 -10.83 -16.69
C GLU A 332 1.51 -11.32 -15.85
N ILE A 333 1.26 -11.69 -14.59
CA ILE A 333 2.28 -12.30 -13.73
C ILE A 333 2.61 -13.71 -14.23
N GLU A 334 1.63 -14.52 -14.60
CA GLU A 334 1.87 -15.85 -15.19
C GLU A 334 2.67 -15.76 -16.51
N LYS A 335 2.39 -14.72 -17.32
CA LYS A 335 3.19 -14.42 -18.51
C LYS A 335 4.63 -14.04 -18.14
N PHE A 336 4.86 -13.25 -17.09
CA PHE A 336 6.22 -12.98 -16.62
C PHE A 336 6.91 -14.25 -16.12
N GLU A 337 6.24 -15.08 -15.33
CA GLU A 337 6.80 -16.32 -14.78
C GLU A 337 7.27 -17.29 -15.87
N SER A 338 6.65 -17.29 -17.06
CA SER A 338 7.12 -18.10 -18.19
C SER A 338 8.48 -17.67 -18.75
N TYR A 339 8.97 -16.48 -18.40
CA TYR A 339 10.31 -15.97 -18.76
C TYR A 339 11.37 -16.30 -17.71
N ILE A 340 10.96 -16.72 -16.51
CA ILE A 340 11.90 -17.17 -15.48
C ILE A 340 12.42 -18.54 -15.93
N SER A 341 13.68 -18.59 -16.36
CA SER A 341 14.33 -19.82 -16.81
C SER A 341 14.19 -20.92 -15.73
N LYS A 342 13.69 -22.10 -16.11
CA LYS A 342 13.78 -23.31 -15.30
C LYS A 342 15.21 -23.80 -15.16
#